data_AF-A0A1A8S9E7-F1
#
_entry.id   AF-A0A1A8S9E7-F1
#
_cell.length_a   1.000
_cell.length_b   1.000
_cell.length_c   1.000
_cell.angle_alpha   90.00
_cell.angle_beta   90.00
_cell.angle_gamma   90.00
#
_symmetry.space_group_name_H-M   'P 1'
#
loop_
_entity.id
_entity.type
_entity.pdbx_description
1 polymer ?
#
loop_
_entity_poly.entity_id
_entity_poly.type
_entity_poly.pdbx_seq_one_letter_code
_entity_poly.pdbx_strand_id
1 'polypeptide(L)'
;TTDAAVKLAAPAHSRSSFCSEAPQTRCTMADPDLDFQTGESGASATYPMQCSALRKNGYVVLKNRPCKIVEMSTSKTGKHGHAKVNLVGIDIFTNKKYEDMCPSTHNMDVPSIKRTDYQLVNINENYMSLMSDMGDIREDLRVPENEVGKEIESKFEAGEEFIVTVISAMGEECAVATKVMASK
;
A
#
# COMPACT_ATOMS: atom_id res chain seq x y z
N THR A 1 6.62 -49.64 -30.15
CA THR A 1 7.81 -49.45 -31.00
C THR A 1 8.38 -48.07 -30.68
N THR A 2 9.59 -48.05 -30.08
CA THR A 2 10.56 -46.93 -29.88
C THR A 2 10.04 -45.64 -29.22
N ASP A 3 10.30 -45.35 -27.94
CA ASP A 3 11.58 -44.99 -27.28
C ASP A 3 12.32 -43.80 -27.92
N ALA A 4 12.41 -42.67 -27.21
CA ALA A 4 13.63 -41.87 -27.06
C ALA A 4 13.39 -40.64 -26.17
N ALA A 5 14.14 -40.60 -25.06
CA ALA A 5 14.28 -39.48 -24.13
C ALA A 5 15.29 -38.42 -24.61
N VAL A 6 15.06 -37.14 -24.27
CA VAL A 6 16.06 -36.05 -24.29
C VAL A 6 15.75 -35.14 -23.10
N LYS A 7 16.39 -35.29 -21.93
CA LYS A 7 17.75 -34.90 -21.49
C LYS A 7 17.92 -33.39 -21.23
N LEU A 8 18.00 -33.04 -19.94
CA LEU A 8 18.40 -31.74 -19.37
C LEU A 8 19.84 -31.35 -19.75
N ALA A 9 20.11 -30.04 -19.87
CA ALA A 9 21.41 -29.45 -19.55
C ALA A 9 21.28 -27.93 -19.25
N ALA A 10 21.93 -27.51 -18.16
CA ALA A 10 22.05 -26.15 -17.64
C ALA A 10 23.11 -25.30 -18.37
N PRO A 11 23.13 -23.95 -18.22
CA PRO A 11 24.21 -23.11 -18.74
C PRO A 11 25.36 -22.95 -17.73
N ALA A 12 26.59 -23.12 -18.22
CA ALA A 12 27.84 -22.94 -17.49
C ALA A 12 28.48 -21.57 -17.77
N HIS A 13 29.14 -21.05 -16.73
CA HIS A 13 29.94 -19.84 -16.65
C HIS A 13 31.12 -19.77 -17.63
N SER A 14 31.44 -18.55 -18.11
CA SER A 14 32.81 -18.13 -18.45
C SER A 14 33.01 -16.74 -17.82
N ARG A 15 33.82 -16.60 -16.76
CA ARG A 15 35.29 -16.44 -16.70
C ARG A 15 35.83 -15.26 -17.53
N SER A 16 36.18 -14.19 -16.84
CA SER A 16 37.36 -13.38 -17.16
C SER A 16 37.96 -12.78 -15.89
N SER A 17 39.01 -13.43 -15.38
CA SER A 17 40.00 -12.82 -14.49
C SER A 17 40.82 -11.81 -15.26
N PHE A 18 40.99 -10.61 -14.71
CA PHE A 18 42.19 -9.82 -14.93
C PHE A 18 42.57 -9.15 -13.61
N CYS A 19 43.79 -9.41 -13.17
CA CYS A 19 44.40 -8.89 -11.94
C CYS A 19 45.82 -8.41 -12.30
N SER A 20 46.38 -7.55 -11.44
CA SER A 20 47.64 -6.78 -11.55
C SER A 20 47.47 -5.43 -12.27
N GLU A 21 47.85 -4.28 -11.71
CA GLU A 21 49.00 -3.97 -10.84
C GLU A 21 48.76 -2.63 -10.08
N ALA A 22 49.34 -2.49 -8.89
CA ALA A 22 49.23 -1.30 -8.01
C ALA A 22 50.05 -0.09 -8.52
N PRO A 23 49.85 1.12 -7.95
CA PRO A 23 50.84 1.56 -6.96
C PRO A 23 50.25 2.20 -5.70
N GLN A 24 51.05 2.11 -4.64
CA GLN A 24 50.81 2.64 -3.31
C GLN A 24 50.96 4.17 -3.28
N THR A 25 49.98 4.87 -2.71
CA THR A 25 50.24 6.18 -2.09
C THR A 25 49.56 6.23 -0.73
N ARG A 26 50.40 6.32 0.30
CA ARG A 26 49.98 6.63 1.67
C ARG A 26 49.28 7.99 1.70
N CYS A 27 48.14 8.08 2.36
CA CYS A 27 47.70 9.27 3.07
C CYS A 27 46.94 8.77 4.30
N THR A 28 47.58 8.93 5.45
CA THR A 28 46.96 8.84 6.77
C THR A 28 45.75 9.76 6.82
N MET A 29 44.57 9.26 7.21
CA MET A 29 43.62 9.97 8.06
C MET A 29 42.83 8.94 8.87
N ALA A 30 42.95 9.06 10.18
CA ALA A 30 42.02 8.50 11.13
C ALA A 30 40.84 9.47 11.22
N ASP A 31 39.61 8.98 11.09
CA ASP A 31 38.46 9.40 11.90
C ASP A 31 37.31 8.36 11.75
N PRO A 32 36.60 8.01 12.84
CA PRO A 32 35.59 6.96 12.86
C PRO A 32 34.19 7.56 12.74
N ASP A 33 33.78 7.97 11.54
CA ASP A 33 32.36 8.24 11.27
C ASP A 33 31.80 7.07 10.46
N LEU A 34 31.47 6.00 11.19
CA LEU A 34 30.50 5.01 10.74
C LEU A 34 29.15 5.73 10.67
N ASP A 35 28.90 6.41 9.57
CA ASP A 35 27.57 6.76 9.11
C ASP A 35 26.82 5.43 8.87
N PHE A 36 26.30 4.86 9.96
CA PHE A 36 25.21 3.90 9.91
C PHE A 36 24.02 4.68 9.34
N GLN A 37 24.00 4.84 8.02
CA GLN A 37 22.78 5.08 7.28
C GLN A 37 21.88 3.91 7.66
N THR A 38 21.03 4.14 8.65
CA THR A 38 19.90 3.30 8.99
C THR A 38 19.17 3.08 7.68
N GLY A 39 19.42 1.91 7.07
CA GLY A 39 18.72 1.46 5.90
C GLY A 39 17.27 1.31 6.33
N GLU A 40 16.48 2.37 6.13
CA GLU A 40 15.04 2.27 6.08
C GLU A 40 14.79 1.21 5.02
N SER A 41 14.52 -0.01 5.49
CA SER A 41 14.12 -1.12 4.66
C SER A 41 12.95 -0.60 3.87
N GLY A 42 13.18 -0.36 2.58
CA GLY A 42 12.20 0.17 1.64
C GLY A 42 11.06 -0.81 1.48
N ALA A 43 10.18 -0.84 2.47
CA ALA A 43 8.87 -1.44 2.36
C ALA A 43 8.16 -0.60 1.31
N SER A 44 8.23 -1.03 0.05
CA SER A 44 7.52 -0.38 -1.04
C SER A 44 6.06 -0.31 -0.64
N ALA A 45 5.56 0.92 -0.44
CA ALA A 45 4.17 1.14 -0.04
C ALA A 45 3.18 0.70 -1.12
N THR A 46 3.69 0.44 -2.32
CA THR A 46 2.97 -0.07 -3.47
C THR A 46 3.70 -1.28 -4.05
N TYR A 47 2.96 -2.14 -4.73
CA TYR A 47 3.51 -3.21 -5.55
C TYR A 47 2.93 -3.13 -6.96
N PRO A 48 3.73 -3.40 -8.00
CA PRO A 48 3.24 -3.38 -9.37
C PRO A 48 2.36 -4.61 -9.64
N MET A 49 1.20 -4.40 -10.25
CA MET A 49 0.29 -5.44 -10.69
C MET A 49 -0.27 -5.13 -12.07
N GLN A 50 -0.41 -6.14 -12.92
CA GLN A 50 -0.94 -5.95 -14.27
C GLN A 50 -2.42 -5.50 -14.23
N CYS A 51 -2.81 -4.55 -15.09
CA CYS A 51 -4.21 -4.08 -15.17
C CYS A 51 -5.24 -5.19 -15.37
N SER A 52 -4.88 -6.27 -16.07
CA SER A 52 -5.74 -7.43 -16.28
C SER A 52 -5.99 -8.26 -15.00
N ALA A 53 -5.10 -8.18 -14.02
CA ALA A 53 -5.24 -8.86 -12.73
C ALA A 53 -6.10 -8.05 -11.74
N LEU A 54 -6.34 -6.77 -12.00
CA LEU A 54 -7.25 -5.95 -11.18
C LEU A 54 -8.68 -6.50 -11.22
N ARG A 55 -9.41 -6.29 -10.12
CA ARG A 55 -10.79 -6.75 -9.91
C ARG A 55 -11.62 -5.62 -9.31
N LYS A 56 -12.95 -5.70 -9.45
CA LYS A 56 -13.88 -4.79 -8.77
C LYS A 56 -13.67 -4.88 -7.25
N ASN A 57 -13.80 -3.75 -6.56
CA ASN A 57 -13.47 -3.58 -5.14
C ASN A 57 -11.99 -3.80 -4.79
N GLY A 58 -11.11 -4.00 -5.78
CA GLY A 58 -9.66 -3.97 -5.56
C GLY A 58 -9.15 -2.55 -5.32
N TYR A 59 -7.86 -2.45 -5.02
CA TYR A 59 -7.17 -1.18 -4.83
C TYR A 59 -6.20 -0.92 -5.96
N VAL A 60 -6.05 0.34 -6.31
CA VAL A 60 -5.10 0.79 -7.33
C VAL A 60 -4.72 2.23 -7.01
N VAL A 61 -3.47 2.59 -7.31
CA VAL A 61 -3.01 3.97 -7.22
C VAL A 61 -3.42 4.69 -8.50
N LEU A 62 -4.29 5.70 -8.37
CA LEU A 62 -4.67 6.58 -9.48
C LEU A 62 -4.11 7.96 -9.18
N LYS A 63 -3.32 8.53 -10.10
CA LYS A 63 -2.70 9.87 -9.95
C LYS A 63 -1.96 10.02 -8.60
N ASN A 64 -1.21 9.00 -8.18
CA ASN A 64 -0.51 8.94 -6.89
C ASN A 64 -1.40 8.96 -5.64
N ARG A 65 -2.68 8.59 -5.77
CA ARG A 65 -3.63 8.48 -4.66
C ARG A 65 -4.16 7.05 -4.56
N PRO A 66 -4.25 6.46 -3.35
CA PRO A 66 -4.82 5.13 -3.19
C PRO A 66 -6.34 5.17 -3.39
N CYS A 67 -6.82 4.49 -4.41
CA CYS A 67 -8.24 4.46 -4.77
C CYS A 67 -8.79 3.03 -4.71
N LYS A 68 -10.05 2.91 -4.29
CA LYS A 68 -10.84 1.69 -4.40
C LYS A 68 -11.57 1.65 -5.73
N ILE A 69 -11.41 0.57 -6.50
CA ILE A 69 -12.06 0.38 -7.80
C ILE A 69 -13.55 0.12 -7.59
N VAL A 70 -14.40 1.05 -8.02
CA VAL A 70 -15.86 0.91 -7.98
C VAL A 70 -16.38 0.32 -9.29
N GLU A 71 -15.82 0.77 -10.41
CA GLU A 71 -16.18 0.30 -11.73
C GLU A 71 -14.94 0.02 -12.58
N MET A 72 -15.02 -1.05 -13.37
CA MET A 72 -13.97 -1.44 -14.32
C MET A 72 -14.67 -1.83 -15.61
N SER A 73 -14.31 -1.17 -16.70
CA SER A 73 -14.79 -1.48 -18.04
C SER A 73 -13.59 -1.71 -18.96
N THR A 74 -13.68 -2.74 -19.82
CA THR A 74 -12.63 -3.05 -20.79
C THR A 74 -13.16 -2.82 -22.19
N SER A 75 -12.58 -1.88 -22.92
CA SER A 75 -12.86 -1.63 -24.33
C SER A 75 -11.86 -2.40 -25.20
N LYS A 76 -12.37 -3.18 -26.15
CA LYS A 76 -11.55 -3.81 -27.19
C LYS A 76 -11.40 -2.81 -28.33
N THR A 77 -10.18 -2.36 -28.59
CA THR A 77 -9.90 -1.41 -29.66
C THR A 77 -9.74 -2.15 -31.00
N GLY A 78 -10.87 -2.56 -31.61
CA GLY A 78 -10.87 -3.18 -32.95
C GLY A 78 -10.17 -4.54 -33.07
N LYS A 79 -9.85 -4.94 -34.31
CA LYS A 79 -9.44 -6.31 -34.69
C LYS A 79 -8.01 -6.69 -34.26
N HIS A 80 -7.11 -5.72 -34.11
CA HIS A 80 -5.70 -5.93 -33.76
C HIS A 80 -5.24 -5.11 -32.53
N GLY A 81 -6.14 -4.37 -31.89
CA GLY A 81 -5.77 -3.50 -30.78
C GLY A 81 -5.75 -4.21 -29.44
N HIS A 82 -4.83 -3.79 -28.59
CA HIS A 82 -4.81 -4.20 -27.19
C HIS A 82 -6.06 -3.68 -26.48
N ALA A 83 -6.59 -4.47 -25.54
CA ALA A 83 -7.71 -4.03 -24.74
C ALA A 83 -7.30 -2.85 -23.86
N LYS A 84 -8.15 -1.82 -23.80
CA LYS A 84 -7.98 -0.64 -22.96
C LYS A 84 -8.94 -0.74 -21.79
N VAL A 85 -8.41 -0.64 -20.58
CA VAL A 85 -9.19 -0.72 -19.35
C VAL A 85 -9.48 0.71 -18.89
N ASN A 86 -10.75 1.02 -18.71
CA ASN A 86 -11.20 2.23 -18.05
C ASN A 86 -11.54 1.87 -16.59
N LEU A 87 -10.83 2.49 -15.67
CA LEU A 87 -10.94 2.28 -14.24
C LEU A 87 -11.58 3.52 -13.61
N VAL A 88 -12.66 3.29 -12.86
CA VAL A 88 -13.29 4.31 -12.03
C VAL A 88 -13.04 3.92 -10.57
N GLY A 89 -12.21 4.70 -9.91
CA GLY A 89 -11.87 4.54 -8.51
C GLY A 89 -12.42 5.66 -7.64
N ILE A 90 -12.67 5.37 -6.37
CA ILE A 90 -12.94 6.37 -5.34
C ILE A 90 -11.75 6.39 -4.39
N ASP A 91 -11.18 7.57 -4.15
CA ASP A 91 -10.13 7.77 -3.16
C ASP A 91 -10.65 7.36 -1.77
N ILE A 92 -9.89 6.53 -1.06
CA ILE A 92 -10.28 6.01 0.26
C ILE A 92 -10.25 7.07 1.36
N PHE A 93 -9.56 8.19 1.14
CA PHE A 93 -9.39 9.26 2.13
C PHE A 93 -10.30 10.46 1.85
N THR A 94 -10.40 10.86 0.59
CA THR A 94 -11.16 12.07 0.19
C THR A 94 -12.54 11.76 -0.36
N ASN A 95 -12.87 10.48 -0.58
CA ASN A 95 -14.10 10.02 -1.22
C ASN A 95 -14.34 10.63 -2.61
N LYS A 96 -13.31 11.22 -3.23
CA LYS A 96 -13.39 11.80 -4.58
C LYS A 96 -13.27 10.71 -5.63
N LYS A 97 -14.05 10.84 -6.70
CA LYS A 97 -14.01 9.94 -7.86
C LYS A 97 -12.83 10.31 -8.76
N TYR A 98 -12.05 9.31 -9.13
CA TYR A 98 -10.96 9.40 -10.08
C TYR A 98 -11.15 8.39 -11.19
N GLU A 99 -10.95 8.85 -12.41
CA GLU A 99 -11.02 8.03 -13.61
C GLU A 99 -9.65 7.98 -14.26
N ASP A 100 -9.26 6.80 -14.70
CA ASP A 100 -8.03 6.58 -15.45
C ASP A 100 -8.20 5.49 -16.50
N MET A 101 -7.41 5.59 -17.56
CA MET A 101 -7.53 4.74 -18.72
C MET A 101 -6.17 4.15 -19.10
N CYS A 102 -5.98 2.89 -18.72
CA CYS A 102 -4.71 2.19 -18.87
C CYS A 102 -4.84 1.02 -19.85
N PRO A 103 -3.79 0.69 -20.62
CA PRO A 103 -3.79 -0.51 -21.43
C PRO A 103 -3.79 -1.77 -20.55
N SER A 104 -4.48 -2.82 -20.96
CA SER A 104 -4.57 -4.09 -20.19
C SER A 104 -3.23 -4.79 -19.92
N THR A 105 -2.20 -4.48 -20.70
CA THR A 105 -0.84 -5.01 -20.55
C THR A 105 0.07 -4.16 -19.67
N HIS A 106 -0.36 -2.93 -19.32
CA HIS A 106 0.45 -2.07 -18.46
C HIS A 106 0.37 -2.54 -17.00
N ASN A 107 1.47 -2.33 -16.29
CA ASN A 107 1.54 -2.52 -14.85
C ASN A 107 1.07 -1.24 -14.17
N MET A 108 0.20 -1.39 -13.18
CA MET A 108 -0.27 -0.32 -12.31
C MET A 108 0.17 -0.61 -10.89
N ASP A 109 0.41 0.45 -10.14
CA ASP A 109 0.73 0.32 -8.73
C ASP A 109 -0.51 0.02 -7.91
N VAL A 110 -0.41 -0.97 -7.04
CA VAL A 110 -1.43 -1.31 -6.06
C VAL A 110 -0.91 -0.92 -4.69
N PRO A 111 -1.65 -0.09 -3.93
CA PRO A 111 -1.22 0.29 -2.59
C PRO A 111 -1.40 -0.90 -1.64
N SER A 112 -0.42 -1.09 -0.76
CA SER A 112 -0.58 -2.00 0.37
C SER A 112 -1.39 -1.31 1.46
N ILE A 113 -2.61 -1.79 1.69
CA ILE A 113 -3.51 -1.24 2.70
C ILE A 113 -3.45 -2.11 3.95
N LYS A 114 -3.05 -1.50 5.07
CA LYS A 114 -3.11 -2.12 6.39
C LYS A 114 -4.35 -1.60 7.10
N ARG A 115 -5.17 -2.52 7.60
CA ARG A 115 -6.32 -2.22 8.45
C ARG A 115 -5.97 -2.61 9.87
N THR A 116 -6.11 -1.67 10.78
CA THR A 116 -5.98 -1.94 12.20
C THR A 116 -7.22 -1.43 12.89
N ASP A 117 -7.77 -2.28 13.73
CA ASP A 117 -8.95 -1.99 14.54
C ASP A 117 -8.49 -1.49 15.90
N TYR A 118 -9.00 -0.33 16.32
CA TYR A 118 -8.70 0.25 17.61
C TYR A 118 -9.99 0.55 18.35
N GLN A 119 -10.02 0.37 19.66
CA GLN A 119 -11.12 0.82 20.50
C GLN A 119 -10.96 2.32 20.78
N LEU A 120 -12.02 3.10 20.57
CA LEU A 120 -12.01 4.50 20.97
C LEU A 120 -12.19 4.59 22.49
N VAL A 121 -11.25 5.25 23.16
CA VAL A 121 -11.29 5.47 24.62
C VAL A 121 -11.84 6.86 24.92
N ASN A 122 -11.32 7.89 24.25
CA ASN A 122 -11.71 9.27 24.48
C ASN A 122 -11.45 10.15 23.25
N ILE A 123 -12.12 11.30 23.19
CA ILE A 123 -11.87 12.35 22.20
C ILE A 123 -11.47 13.63 22.94
N ASN A 124 -10.23 14.09 22.74
CA ASN A 124 -9.67 15.28 23.36
C ASN A 124 -9.41 16.36 22.31
N GLU A 125 -10.13 17.49 22.35
CA GLU A 125 -9.86 18.67 21.51
C GLU A 125 -9.53 18.32 20.03
N ASN A 126 -10.32 17.41 19.45
CA ASN A 126 -10.21 16.92 18.07
C ASN A 126 -9.20 15.77 17.80
N TYR A 127 -8.48 15.29 18.81
CA TYR A 127 -7.64 14.08 18.79
C TYR A 127 -8.37 12.89 19.38
N MET A 128 -8.20 11.72 18.78
CA MET A 128 -8.80 10.47 19.25
C MET A 128 -7.77 9.67 20.04
N SER A 129 -8.09 9.32 21.27
CA SER A 129 -7.33 8.34 22.04
C SER A 129 -7.83 6.94 21.67
N LEU A 130 -7.04 6.23 20.87
CA LEU A 130 -7.32 4.91 20.31
C LEU A 130 -6.49 3.85 21.03
N MET A 131 -7.12 2.78 21.49
CA MET A 131 -6.46 1.66 22.16
C MET A 131 -6.42 0.43 21.24
N SER A 132 -5.24 -0.15 21.04
CA SER A 132 -5.09 -1.43 20.33
C SER A 132 -5.50 -2.59 21.24
N ASP A 133 -5.79 -3.73 20.62
CA ASP A 133 -5.93 -5.03 21.28
C ASP A 133 -4.75 -5.41 22.20
N MET A 134 -3.54 -4.98 21.86
CA MET A 134 -2.33 -5.18 22.66
C MET A 134 -2.26 -4.31 23.92
N GLY A 135 -3.17 -3.35 24.08
CA GLY A 135 -3.19 -2.40 25.19
C GLY A 135 -2.37 -1.14 24.96
N ASP A 136 -1.77 -0.98 23.78
CA ASP A 136 -1.11 0.26 23.37
C ASP A 136 -2.15 1.35 23.08
N ILE A 137 -2.00 2.51 23.72
CA ILE A 137 -2.85 3.68 23.49
C ILE A 137 -2.09 4.65 22.60
N ARG A 138 -2.74 5.14 21.54
CA ARG A 138 -2.22 6.20 20.67
C ARG A 138 -3.18 7.38 20.60
N GLU A 139 -2.61 8.57 20.49
CA GLU A 139 -3.32 9.85 20.47
C GLU A 139 -2.85 10.75 19.31
N ASP A 140 -2.15 10.16 18.34
CA ASP A 140 -1.58 10.79 17.16
C ASP A 140 -2.62 11.05 16.06
N LEU A 141 -3.72 10.30 16.08
CA LEU A 141 -4.77 10.36 15.06
C LEU A 141 -5.83 11.43 15.38
N ARG A 142 -5.99 12.37 14.45
CA ARG A 142 -7.05 13.40 14.49
C ARG A 142 -8.38 12.81 14.00
N VAL A 143 -9.50 13.26 14.58
CA VAL A 143 -10.85 12.96 14.07
C VAL A 143 -10.96 13.47 12.61
N PRO A 144 -11.29 12.61 11.63
CA PRO A 144 -11.45 13.05 10.25
C PRO A 144 -12.73 13.90 10.12
N GLU A 145 -12.67 15.02 9.40
CA GLU A 145 -13.83 15.91 9.18
C GLU A 145 -14.89 15.34 8.19
N ASN A 146 -14.76 14.06 7.84
CA ASN A 146 -15.65 13.35 6.92
C ASN A 146 -16.95 12.89 7.62
N GLU A 147 -17.86 12.29 6.85
CA GLU A 147 -19.12 11.70 7.36
C GLU A 147 -18.87 10.70 8.52
N VAL A 148 -17.76 9.95 8.45
CA VAL A 148 -17.34 9.01 9.49
C VAL A 148 -17.00 9.71 10.81
N GLY A 149 -16.37 10.89 10.77
CA GLY A 149 -16.05 11.64 11.98
C GLY A 149 -17.29 12.11 12.73
N LYS A 150 -18.31 12.57 11.99
CA LYS A 150 -19.61 12.95 12.58
C LYS A 150 -20.31 11.76 13.22
N GLU A 151 -20.20 10.58 12.60
CA GLU A 151 -20.73 9.34 13.17
C GLU A 151 -20.00 8.94 14.46
N ILE A 152 -18.67 9.10 14.49
CA ILE A 152 -17.83 8.89 15.69
C ILE A 152 -18.29 9.80 16.83
N GLU A 153 -18.42 11.10 16.58
CA GLU A 153 -18.86 12.08 17.57
C GLU A 153 -20.28 11.75 18.09
N SER A 154 -21.19 11.38 17.18
CA SER A 154 -22.57 11.03 17.55
C SER A 154 -22.63 9.78 18.44
N LYS A 155 -21.84 8.74 18.12
CA LYS A 155 -21.76 7.52 18.94
C LYS A 155 -21.07 7.75 20.28
N PHE A 156 -20.09 8.65 20.29
CA PHE A 156 -19.40 9.05 21.51
C PHE A 156 -20.34 9.83 22.44
N GLU A 157 -21.16 10.74 21.92
CA GLU A 157 -22.20 11.46 22.69
C GLU A 157 -23.30 10.52 23.20
N ALA A 158 -23.62 9.45 22.46
CA ALA A 158 -24.51 8.39 22.92
C ALA A 158 -23.92 7.54 24.07
N GLY A 159 -22.62 7.67 24.35
CA GLY A 159 -21.92 6.90 25.37
C GLY A 159 -21.75 5.42 25.03
N GLU A 160 -21.83 5.06 23.75
CA GLU A 160 -21.61 3.69 23.28
C GLU A 160 -20.12 3.41 23.07
N GLU A 161 -19.65 2.23 23.45
CA GLU A 161 -18.31 1.78 23.10
C GLU A 161 -18.29 1.24 21.67
N PHE A 162 -17.33 1.70 20.87
CA PHE A 162 -17.16 1.23 19.50
C PHE A 162 -15.68 1.13 19.11
N ILE A 163 -15.45 0.27 18.13
CA ILE A 163 -14.16 0.08 17.47
C ILE A 163 -14.11 0.98 16.25
N VAL A 164 -13.00 1.68 16.07
CA VAL A 164 -12.66 2.46 14.89
C VAL A 164 -11.63 1.67 14.08
N THR A 165 -11.97 1.36 12.84
CA THR A 165 -11.03 0.78 11.88
C THR A 165 -10.25 1.90 11.19
N VAL A 166 -8.95 1.93 11.43
CA VAL A 166 -8.01 2.83 10.77
C VAL A 166 -7.34 2.10 9.62
N ILE A 167 -7.33 2.74 8.45
CA ILE A 167 -6.57 2.29 7.28
C ILE A 167 -5.30 3.12 7.17
N SER A 168 -4.17 2.42 7.05
CA SER A 168 -2.89 2.99 6.65
C SER A 168 -2.57 2.60 5.21
N ALA A 169 -2.29 3.59 4.35
CA ALA A 169 -1.88 3.41 2.98
C ALA A 169 -0.93 4.53 2.53
N MET A 170 0.21 4.16 1.92
CA MET A 170 1.20 5.11 1.38
C MET A 170 1.73 6.14 2.40
N GLY A 171 1.71 5.81 3.69
CA GLY A 171 2.15 6.70 4.77
C GLY A 171 1.05 7.65 5.29
N GLU A 172 -0.15 7.59 4.72
CA GLU A 172 -1.34 8.29 5.24
C GLU A 172 -2.21 7.31 6.04
N GLU A 173 -2.73 7.77 7.19
CA GLU A 173 -3.63 7.01 8.06
C GLU A 173 -4.97 7.73 8.20
N CYS A 174 -6.07 6.98 8.11
CA CYS A 174 -7.40 7.56 8.26
C CYS A 174 -8.40 6.54 8.82
N ALA A 175 -9.28 7.01 9.69
CA ALA A 175 -10.42 6.25 10.18
C ALA A 175 -11.49 6.15 9.08
N VAL A 176 -11.84 4.93 8.69
CA VAL A 176 -12.75 4.66 7.56
C VAL A 176 -14.05 3.99 7.96
N ALA A 177 -14.08 3.30 9.09
CA ALA A 177 -15.26 2.58 9.54
C ALA A 177 -15.34 2.59 11.07
N THR A 178 -16.56 2.60 11.58
CA THR A 178 -16.85 2.40 13.00
C THR A 178 -17.71 1.14 13.16
N LYS A 179 -17.42 0.35 14.18
CA LYS A 179 -18.13 -0.88 14.51
C LYS A 179 -18.51 -0.82 15.99
N VAL A 180 -19.80 -0.79 16.28
CA VAL A 180 -20.29 -0.76 17.66
C VAL A 180 -19.95 -2.07 18.37
N MET A 181 -19.39 -1.97 19.57
CA MET A 181 -19.20 -3.11 20.46
C MET A 181 -20.50 -3.28 21.25
N ALA A 182 -21.43 -4.05 20.69
CA ALA A 182 -22.62 -4.41 21.44
C ALA A 182 -22.23 -5.37 22.57
N SER A 183 -22.07 -4.83 23.78
CA SER A 183 -22.01 -5.60 25.01
C SER A 183 -23.40 -6.22 25.23
N LYS A 184 -23.49 -7.54 25.07
CA LYS A 184 -24.72 -8.31 25.23
C LYS A 184 -24.89 -8.78 26.66
#